data_AF-A0A8T3MC84-F1
#
_entry.id   AF-A0A8T3MC84-F1
#
_cell.length_a   1.000
_cell.length_b   1.000
_cell.length_c   1.000
_cell.angle_alpha   90.00
_cell.angle_beta   90.00
_cell.angle_gamma   90.00
#
_symmetry.space_group_name_H-M   'P 1'
#
loop_
_entity.id
_entity.type
_entity.pdbx_description
1 polymer ?
#
loop_
_entity_poly.entity_id
_entity_poly.type
_entity_poly.pdbx_seq_one_letter_code
_entity_poly.pdbx_strand_id
1 'polypeptide(L)'
;PSHLRPSEIQERLVAEGRLGRKAGTGFYDYADGRRGQVAAEFRQTPESMMSSAEIEADILAGIDAEARRALADGVATEADIDLALRLGAGHPLGPFERQDENS
;
A
#
# COMPACT_ATOMS: atom_id res chain seq x y z
N PRO A 1 17.31 2.21 -2.59
CA PRO A 1 16.69 1.33 -3.62
C PRO A 1 15.74 2.13 -4.51
N SER A 2 15.89 2.06 -5.83
CA SER A 2 15.05 2.83 -6.77
C SER A 2 13.58 2.41 -6.78
N HIS A 3 13.27 1.17 -6.34
CA HIS A 3 11.91 0.63 -6.27
C HIS A 3 11.07 1.17 -5.11
N LEU A 4 11.68 1.94 -4.19
CA LEU A 4 11.01 2.62 -3.07
C LEU A 4 10.93 4.13 -3.29
N ARG A 5 11.25 4.63 -4.49
CA ARG A 5 11.16 6.06 -4.79
C ARG A 5 9.70 6.53 -4.66
N PRO A 6 9.43 7.61 -3.91
CA PRO A 6 8.09 8.19 -3.82
C PRO A 6 7.54 8.58 -5.19
N SER A 7 6.23 8.54 -5.34
CA SER A 7 5.57 9.07 -6.54
C SER A 7 5.47 10.60 -6.49
N GLU A 8 5.40 11.24 -7.66
CA GLU A 8 5.24 12.70 -7.75
C GLU A 8 4.02 13.23 -6.98
N ILE A 9 2.95 12.44 -6.92
CA ILE A 9 1.74 12.77 -6.15
C ILE A 9 2.04 12.85 -4.65
N GLN A 10 2.84 11.92 -4.12
CA GLN A 10 3.23 11.92 -2.71
C GLN A 10 4.13 13.11 -2.39
N GLU A 11 5.08 13.43 -3.26
CA GLU A 11 5.95 14.61 -3.11
C GLU A 11 5.13 15.90 -3.09
N ARG A 12 4.16 16.03 -4.01
CA ARG A 12 3.23 17.18 -4.04
C ARG A 12 2.42 17.30 -2.74
N LEU A 13 1.84 16.20 -2.26
CA LEU A 13 1.06 16.20 -1.01
C LEU A 13 1.89 16.68 0.18
N VAL A 14 3.16 16.27 0.27
CA VAL A 14 4.08 16.73 1.31
C VAL A 14 4.39 18.23 1.15
N ALA A 15 4.70 18.68 -0.07
CA ALA A 15 4.99 20.08 -0.36
C ALA A 15 3.83 21.02 -0.01
N GLU A 16 2.59 20.56 -0.17
CA GLU A 16 1.37 21.30 0.17
C GLU A 16 0.95 21.18 1.65
N GLY A 17 1.70 20.43 2.48
CA GLY A 17 1.38 20.22 3.90
C GLY A 17 0.20 19.29 4.15
N ARG A 18 -0.20 18.48 3.17
CA ARG A 18 -1.38 17.60 3.20
C ARG A 18 -1.01 16.21 3.68
N LEU A 19 -0.64 16.14 4.96
CA LEU A 19 0.00 14.98 5.60
C LEU A 19 -1.01 13.94 6.14
N GLY A 20 -2.29 14.06 5.78
CA GLY A 20 -3.36 13.16 6.19
C GLY A 20 -4.08 13.61 7.46
N ARG A 21 -4.56 12.63 8.23
CA ARG A 21 -5.51 12.82 9.33
C ARG A 21 -5.09 13.86 10.37
N LYS A 22 -3.83 13.86 10.79
CA LYS A 22 -3.32 14.79 11.82
C LYS A 22 -3.26 16.25 11.32
N ALA A 23 -3.11 16.44 10.01
CA ALA A 23 -3.12 17.76 9.37
C ALA A 23 -4.53 18.18 8.92
N GLY A 24 -5.55 17.34 9.13
CA GLY A 24 -6.93 17.61 8.70
C GLY A 24 -7.20 17.35 7.21
N THR A 25 -6.17 17.05 6.40
CA THR A 25 -6.31 16.83 4.95
C THR A 25 -5.16 15.99 4.37
N GLY A 26 -5.45 15.22 3.32
CA GLY A 26 -4.50 14.40 2.54
C GLY A 26 -5.18 13.91 1.27
N PHE A 27 -5.13 12.59 1.03
CA PHE A 27 -5.99 11.94 0.02
C PHE A 27 -7.50 12.07 0.34
N TYR A 28 -7.83 12.23 1.61
CA TYR A 28 -9.18 12.46 2.11
C TYR A 28 -9.22 13.76 2.91
N ASP A 29 -10.42 14.32 3.03
CA ASP A 29 -10.69 15.40 3.97
C ASP A 29 -10.92 14.82 5.37
N TYR A 30 -10.38 15.46 6.41
CA TYR A 30 -10.46 15.01 7.80
C TYR A 30 -10.95 16.12 8.76
N ALA A 31 -12.01 16.85 8.38
CA ALA A 31 -12.52 18.03 9.10
C ALA A 31 -12.68 17.87 10.63
N ASP A 32 -13.05 16.67 11.12
CA ASP A 32 -13.19 16.37 12.56
C ASP A 32 -12.24 15.25 13.04
N GLY A 33 -11.11 15.09 12.36
CA GLY A 33 -10.20 13.96 12.61
C GLY A 33 -10.81 12.60 12.29
N ARG A 34 -11.90 12.54 11.52
CA ARG A 34 -12.47 11.32 10.93
C ARG A 34 -12.29 11.34 9.42
N ARG A 35 -12.17 10.17 8.79
CA ARG A 35 -12.10 10.09 7.32
C ARG A 35 -13.43 10.57 6.72
N GLY A 36 -13.38 11.69 6.01
CA GLY A 36 -14.50 12.24 5.25
C GLY A 36 -14.49 11.78 3.80
N GLN A 37 -14.83 12.69 2.89
CA GLN A 37 -14.81 12.44 1.46
C GLN A 37 -13.38 12.39 0.91
N VAL A 38 -13.22 11.81 -0.28
CA VAL A 38 -12.00 11.95 -1.06
C VAL A 38 -11.79 13.45 -1.35
N ALA A 39 -10.55 13.94 -1.16
CA ALA A 39 -10.23 15.34 -1.40
C ALA A 39 -10.51 15.71 -2.86
N ALA A 40 -10.98 16.94 -3.12
CA ALA A 40 -11.54 17.34 -4.41
C ALA A 40 -10.67 16.97 -5.63
N GLU A 41 -9.35 17.08 -5.50
CA GLU A 41 -8.38 16.77 -6.55
C GLU A 41 -8.27 15.27 -6.92
N PHE A 42 -8.66 14.37 -6.02
CA PHE A 42 -8.59 12.91 -6.23
C PHE A 42 -9.95 12.28 -6.51
N ARG A 43 -11.02 13.08 -6.54
CA ARG A 43 -12.38 12.58 -6.85
C ARG A 43 -12.53 12.14 -8.29
N GLN A 44 -11.70 12.68 -9.18
CA GLN A 44 -11.69 12.28 -10.57
C GLN A 44 -10.87 10.99 -10.69
N THR A 45 -11.56 9.87 -10.81
CA THR A 45 -10.99 8.72 -11.49
C THR A 45 -11.06 9.00 -12.99
N PRO A 46 -9.94 9.03 -13.73
CA PRO A 46 -10.00 8.75 -15.16
C PRO A 46 -10.84 7.47 -15.36
N GLU A 47 -11.56 7.32 -16.47
CA GLU A 47 -12.10 6.01 -16.86
C GLU A 47 -10.96 5.00 -16.73
N SER A 48 -11.07 4.07 -15.76
CA SER A 48 -9.90 3.34 -15.29
C SER A 48 -9.41 2.40 -16.38
N MET A 49 -8.18 2.60 -16.86
CA MET A 49 -7.50 1.68 -17.78
C MET A 49 -7.22 0.31 -17.16
N MET A 50 -7.43 0.14 -15.84
CA MET A 50 -7.24 -1.09 -15.10
C MET A 50 -8.48 -1.40 -14.27
N SER A 51 -8.84 -2.66 -14.24
CA SER A 51 -9.86 -3.21 -13.36
C SER A 51 -9.38 -3.25 -11.90
N SER A 52 -10.32 -3.33 -10.96
CA SER A 52 -9.99 -3.50 -9.54
C SER A 52 -9.13 -4.74 -9.27
N ALA A 53 -9.33 -5.81 -10.04
CA ALA A 53 -8.56 -7.05 -9.91
C ALA A 53 -7.09 -6.87 -10.37
N GLU A 54 -6.86 -6.10 -11.44
CA GLU A 54 -5.50 -5.79 -11.89
C GLU A 54 -4.77 -4.89 -10.88
N ILE A 55 -5.48 -3.92 -10.30
CA ILE A 55 -4.92 -3.07 -9.23
C ILE A 55 -4.53 -3.92 -8.01
N GLU A 56 -5.38 -4.87 -7.62
CA GLU A 56 -5.09 -5.80 -6.52
C GLU A 56 -3.87 -6.66 -6.80
N ALA A 57 -3.80 -7.27 -7.99
CA ALA A 57 -2.69 -8.12 -8.41
C ALA A 57 -1.35 -7.36 -8.41
N ASP A 58 -1.33 -6.13 -8.91
CA ASP A 58 -0.12 -5.29 -8.93
C ASP A 58 0.37 -4.95 -7.52
N ILE A 59 -0.54 -4.59 -6.61
CA ILE A 59 -0.19 -4.31 -5.21
C ILE A 59 0.39 -5.56 -4.55
N LEU A 60 -0.27 -6.71 -4.70
CA LEU A 60 0.18 -7.96 -4.09
C LEU A 60 1.52 -8.44 -4.67
N ALA A 61 1.73 -8.29 -5.99
CA ALA A 61 3.00 -8.63 -6.63
C ALA A 61 4.18 -7.81 -6.06
N GLY A 62 3.96 -6.53 -5.75
CA GLY A 62 4.96 -5.68 -5.08
C GLY A 62 5.31 -6.18 -3.67
N ILE A 63 4.29 -6.57 -2.89
CA ILE A 63 4.46 -7.12 -1.55
C ILE A 63 5.22 -8.45 -1.60
N ASP A 64 4.83 -9.35 -2.50
CA ASP A 64 5.48 -10.66 -2.68
C ASP A 64 6.93 -10.53 -3.16
N ALA A 65 7.23 -9.52 -3.98
CA ALA A 65 8.59 -9.23 -4.42
C ALA A 65 9.46 -8.74 -3.26
N GLU A 66 8.94 -7.89 -2.37
CA GLU A 66 9.69 -7.40 -1.22
C GLU A 66 9.84 -8.48 -0.13
N ALA A 67 8.82 -9.30 0.10
CA ALA A 67 8.89 -10.45 1.00
C ALA A 67 10.02 -11.43 0.62
N ARG A 68 10.12 -11.77 -0.67
CA ARG A 68 11.20 -12.62 -1.19
C ARG A 68 12.58 -11.98 -1.04
N ARG A 69 12.70 -10.66 -1.21
CA ARG A 69 13.96 -9.94 -0.95
C ARG A 69 14.34 -10.01 0.52
N ALA A 70 13.41 -9.73 1.42
CA ALA A 70 13.66 -9.81 2.86
C ALA A 70 14.12 -11.21 3.30
N LEU A 71 13.51 -12.26 2.75
CA LEU A 71 13.96 -13.64 2.97
C LEU A 71 15.37 -13.88 2.41
N ALA A 72 15.63 -13.50 1.17
CA ALA A 72 16.92 -13.68 0.51
C ALA A 72 18.07 -12.93 1.22
N ASP A 73 17.78 -11.75 1.75
CA ASP A 73 18.73 -10.94 2.52
C ASP A 73 18.90 -11.46 3.97
N GLY A 74 18.15 -12.50 4.37
CA GLY A 74 18.23 -13.12 5.69
C GLY A 74 17.65 -12.26 6.81
N VAL A 75 16.76 -11.31 6.48
CA VAL A 75 16.14 -10.38 7.45
C VAL A 75 15.21 -11.12 8.41
N ALA A 76 14.45 -12.10 7.90
CA ALA A 76 13.47 -12.88 8.65
C ALA A 76 13.15 -14.20 7.93
N THR A 77 12.55 -15.16 8.64
CA THR A 77 12.06 -16.41 8.02
C THR A 77 10.74 -16.20 7.29
N GLU A 78 10.36 -17.12 6.40
CA GLU A 78 9.05 -17.08 5.72
C GLU A 78 7.89 -16.96 6.72
N ALA A 79 7.92 -17.78 7.79
CA ALA A 79 6.91 -17.78 8.84
C ALA A 79 6.83 -16.43 9.60
N ASP A 80 7.97 -15.80 9.88
CA ASP A 80 8.02 -14.48 10.53
C ASP A 80 7.42 -13.39 9.63
N ILE A 81 7.75 -13.42 8.33
CA ILE A 81 7.25 -12.47 7.33
C ILE A 81 5.73 -12.60 7.18
N ASP A 82 5.25 -13.83 7.08
CA ASP A 82 3.84 -14.17 6.99
C ASP A 82 3.07 -13.70 8.23
N LEU A 83 3.59 -13.98 9.42
CA LEU A 83 3.01 -13.52 10.68
C LEU A 83 2.97 -11.99 10.77
N ALA A 84 4.04 -11.32 10.37
CA ALA A 84 4.14 -9.85 10.38
C ALA A 84 3.09 -9.21 9.45
N LEU A 85 2.87 -9.77 8.26
CA LEU A 85 1.90 -9.20 7.32
C LEU A 85 0.44 -9.49 7.72
N ARG A 86 0.16 -10.63 8.36
CA ARG A 86 -1.17 -10.89 8.93
C ARG A 86 -1.49 -9.95 10.08
N LEU A 87 -0.61 -9.89 11.08
CA LEU A 87 -0.89 -9.16 12.32
C LEU A 87 -0.62 -7.66 12.20
N GLY A 88 0.39 -7.26 11.42
CA GLY A 88 0.82 -5.87 11.30
C GLY A 88 0.12 -5.11 10.19
N ALA A 89 -0.03 -5.73 9.01
CA ALA A 89 -0.64 -5.11 7.84
C ALA A 89 -2.09 -5.57 7.57
N GLY A 90 -2.59 -6.56 8.33
CA GLY A 90 -3.97 -7.01 8.24
C GLY A 90 -4.29 -7.86 7.01
N HIS A 91 -3.28 -8.46 6.37
CA HIS A 91 -3.52 -9.37 5.26
C HIS A 91 -4.21 -10.66 5.74
N PRO A 92 -5.20 -11.21 4.99
CA PRO A 92 -5.85 -12.46 5.36
C PRO A 92 -4.88 -13.65 5.43
N LEU A 93 -3.96 -13.70 4.47
CA LEU A 93 -2.91 -14.70 4.36
C LEU A 93 -1.56 -14.00 4.15
N GLY A 94 -0.48 -14.68 4.49
CA GLY A 94 0.87 -14.17 4.29
C GLY A 94 1.34 -14.38 2.84
N PRO A 95 2.35 -13.64 2.36
CA PRO A 95 2.84 -13.76 0.99
C PRO A 95 3.29 -15.16 0.60
N PHE A 96 3.92 -15.91 1.52
CA PHE A 96 4.40 -17.26 1.19
C PHE A 96 3.25 -18.27 1.23
N GLU A 97 2.41 -18.24 2.26
CA GLU A 97 1.20 -19.10 2.33
C GLU A 97 0.27 -18.93 1.12
N ARG A 98 0.09 -17.69 0.60
CA ARG A 98 -0.74 -17.48 -0.62
C ARG A 98 -0.16 -18.15 -1.87
N GLN A 99 1.16 -18.25 -1.98
CA GLN A 99 1.82 -18.84 -3.14
C GLN A 99 1.70 -20.36 -3.12
N ASP A 100 1.71 -20.96 -1.93
CA ASP A 100 1.48 -22.39 -1.73
C ASP A 100 0.05 -22.80 -2.13
N GLU A 101 -0.96 -21.94 -1.89
CA GLU A 101 -2.35 -22.21 -2.31
C GLU A 101 -2.55 -22.17 -3.84
N ASN A 102 -1.70 -21.43 -4.56
CA ASN A 102 -1.77 -21.25 -6.01
C ASN A 102 -0.82 -22.19 -6.79
N SER A 103 -0.11 -23.09 -6.11
CA SER A 103 0.91 -24.00 -6.69
C SER A 103 0.40 -25.42 -6.95
#